data_AF-A0A2U1CCC8-F1
#
_entry.id   AF-A0A2U1CCC8-F1
#
_cell.length_a   1.000
_cell.length_b   1.000
_cell.length_c   1.000
_cell.angle_alpha   90.00
_cell.angle_beta   90.00
_cell.angle_gamma   90.00
#
_symmetry.space_group_name_H-M   'P 1'
#
loop_
_entity.id
_entity.type
_entity.pdbx_description
1 polymer ?
#
loop_
_entity_poly.entity_id
_entity_poly.type
_entity_poly.pdbx_seq_one_letter_code
_entity_poly.pdbx_strand_id
1 'polypeptide(L)'
;MKTALFKPEELEELRRYDAMVDASPMTHEDWKALELVEDLLFPERVAVRKANHARYLRRKEELAARGKAYRESNREREAARKRAYYLANREQVLASQRARRKTG
;
A
#
# COMPACT_ATOMS: atom_id res chain seq x y z
N MET A 1 -41.83 -0.05 7.61
CA MET A 1 -41.55 -0.88 6.42
C MET A 1 -40.52 -0.14 5.57
N LYS A 2 -39.40 -0.76 5.19
CA LYS A 2 -38.42 -0.10 4.31
C LYS A 2 -39.01 -0.04 2.90
N THR A 3 -39.27 1.16 2.40
CA THR A 3 -39.65 1.38 1.01
C THR A 3 -38.49 0.95 0.11
N ALA A 4 -38.74 0.14 -0.92
CA ALA A 4 -37.70 -0.21 -1.87
C ALA A 4 -37.22 1.07 -2.59
N LEU A 5 -35.90 1.24 -2.70
CA LEU A 5 -35.27 2.40 -3.36
C LEU A 5 -35.55 2.44 -4.87
N PHE A 6 -35.86 1.29 -5.47
CA PHE A 6 -36.15 1.12 -6.88
C PHE A 6 -37.42 0.29 -7.07
N LYS A 7 -38.17 0.59 -8.12
CA LYS A 7 -39.28 -0.24 -8.61
C LYS A 7 -38.74 -1.55 -9.20
N PRO A 8 -39.56 -2.62 -9.26
CA PRO A 8 -39.15 -3.89 -9.88
C PRO A 8 -38.67 -3.75 -11.32
N GLU A 9 -39.29 -2.86 -12.10
CA GLU A 9 -38.90 -2.55 -13.48
C GLU A 9 -37.52 -1.91 -13.56
N GLU A 10 -37.23 -0.94 -12.69
CA GLU A 10 -35.92 -0.25 -12.60
C GLU A 10 -34.79 -1.23 -12.22
N LEU A 11 -35.10 -2.23 -11.37
CA LEU A 11 -34.15 -3.29 -11.04
C LEU A 11 -33.88 -4.22 -12.22
N GLU A 12 -34.87 -4.47 -13.06
CA GLU A 12 -34.69 -5.26 -14.28
C GLU A 12 -33.86 -4.50 -15.32
N GLU A 13 -34.10 -3.19 -15.46
CA GLU A 13 -33.27 -2.32 -16.30
C GLU A 13 -31.81 -2.28 -15.83
N LEU A 14 -31.57 -2.15 -14.52
CA LEU A 14 -30.22 -2.18 -13.97
C LEU A 14 -29.52 -3.51 -14.28
N ARG A 15 -30.22 -4.64 -14.12
CA ARG A 15 -29.68 -5.96 -14.47
C ARG A 15 -29.34 -6.09 -15.96
N ARG A 16 -30.16 -5.52 -16.85
CA ARG A 16 -29.87 -5.50 -18.29
C ARG A 16 -28.64 -4.65 -18.60
N TYR A 17 -28.51 -3.50 -17.94
CA TYR A 17 -27.34 -2.64 -18.08
C TYR A 17 -26.06 -3.32 -17.57
N ASP A 18 -26.11 -3.92 -16.38
CA ASP A 18 -24.99 -4.69 -15.83
C ASP A 18 -24.58 -5.83 -16.79
N ALA A 19 -25.55 -6.59 -17.32
CA ALA A 19 -25.27 -7.64 -18.30
C ALA A 19 -24.67 -7.10 -19.61
N MET A 20 -25.05 -5.89 -20.05
CA MET A 20 -24.48 -5.23 -21.22
C MET A 20 -23.03 -4.80 -20.97
N VAL A 21 -22.74 -4.23 -19.80
CA VAL A 21 -21.38 -3.83 -19.40
C VAL A 21 -20.48 -5.06 -19.26
N ASP A 22 -20.99 -6.14 -18.66
CA ASP A 22 -20.26 -7.39 -18.49
C ASP A 22 -20.02 -8.13 -19.82
N ALA A 23 -20.92 -7.98 -20.80
CA ALA A 23 -20.76 -8.56 -22.13
C ALA A 23 -19.67 -7.86 -22.97
N SER A 24 -19.37 -6.60 -22.65
CA SER A 24 -18.31 -5.81 -23.30
C SER A 24 -17.46 -5.11 -22.22
N PRO A 25 -16.68 -5.86 -21.44
CA PRO A 25 -15.90 -5.30 -20.36
C PRO A 25 -14.85 -4.37 -20.94
N MET A 26 -14.72 -3.19 -20.33
CA MET A 26 -13.76 -2.19 -20.78
C MET A 26 -12.34 -2.74 -20.69
N THR A 27 -11.61 -2.68 -21.81
CA THR A 27 -10.24 -3.19 -21.86
C THR A 27 -9.27 -2.23 -21.18
N HIS A 28 -8.07 -2.70 -20.89
CA HIS A 28 -7.04 -1.83 -20.30
C HIS A 28 -6.68 -0.62 -21.19
N GLU A 29 -6.76 -0.77 -22.51
CA GLU A 29 -6.50 0.33 -23.45
C GLU A 29 -7.64 1.35 -23.44
N ASP A 30 -8.89 0.90 -23.29
CA ASP A 30 -10.05 1.79 -23.14
C ASP A 30 -9.93 2.62 -21.84
N TRP A 31 -9.47 2.00 -20.74
CA TRP A 31 -9.16 2.72 -19.50
C TRP A 31 -8.09 3.79 -19.69
N LYS A 32 -7.03 3.51 -20.46
CA LYS A 32 -5.99 4.51 -20.77
C LYS A 32 -6.52 5.64 -21.64
N ALA A 33 -7.38 5.32 -22.61
CA ALA A 33 -8.01 6.32 -23.46
C ALA A 33 -8.89 7.27 -22.62
N LEU A 34 -9.62 6.75 -21.63
CA LEU A 34 -10.38 7.58 -20.68
C LEU A 34 -9.48 8.45 -19.80
N GLU A 35 -8.34 7.95 -19.33
CA GLU A 35 -7.39 8.77 -18.56
C GLU A 35 -6.88 9.97 -19.39
N LEU A 36 -6.58 9.75 -20.67
CA LEU A 36 -6.19 10.84 -21.57
C LEU A 36 -7.32 11.87 -21.74
N VAL A 37 -8.57 11.41 -21.92
CA VAL A 37 -9.73 12.29 -22.06
C VAL A 37 -9.98 13.07 -20.76
N GLU A 38 -9.88 12.42 -19.60
CA GLU A 38 -10.03 13.08 -18.30
C GLU A 38 -8.95 14.16 -18.11
N ASP A 39 -7.71 13.89 -18.52
CA ASP A 39 -6.60 14.85 -18.44
C ASP A 39 -6.79 16.07 -19.35
N LEU A 40 -7.40 15.87 -20.53
CA LEU A 40 -7.72 16.96 -21.46
C LEU A 40 -8.89 17.81 -20.97
N LEU A 41 -9.93 17.19 -20.43
CA LEU A 41 -11.13 17.87 -19.95
C LEU A 41 -10.91 18.56 -18.60
N PHE A 42 -10.03 18.00 -17.76
CA PHE A 42 -9.80 18.44 -16.38
C PHE A 42 -8.31 18.64 -16.06
N PRO A 43 -7.62 19.56 -16.75
CA PRO A 43 -6.18 19.79 -16.58
C PRO A 43 -5.80 20.21 -15.16
N GLU A 44 -6.70 20.85 -14.41
CA GLU A 44 -6.50 21.19 -13.00
C GLU A 44 -6.33 19.94 -12.12
N ARG A 45 -7.02 18.84 -12.42
CA ARG A 45 -6.85 17.57 -11.70
C ARG A 45 -5.46 17.00 -11.93
N VAL A 46 -4.93 17.11 -13.14
CA VAL A 46 -3.56 16.71 -13.47
C VAL A 46 -2.55 17.50 -12.63
N ALA A 47 -2.73 18.82 -12.53
CA ALA A 47 -1.86 19.68 -11.73
C ALA A 47 -1.89 19.27 -10.25
N VAL A 48 -3.07 18.99 -9.70
CA VAL A 48 -3.24 18.50 -8.32
C VAL A 48 -2.59 17.13 -8.12
N ARG A 49 -2.78 16.17 -9.04
CA ARG A 49 -2.13 14.84 -8.99
C ARG A 49 -0.60 14.99 -8.98
N LYS A 50 -0.04 15.81 -9.88
CA LYS A 50 1.40 16.10 -9.95
C LYS A 50 1.92 16.72 -8.65
N ALA A 51 1.23 17.72 -8.12
CA ALA A 51 1.61 18.38 -6.86
C ALA A 51 1.59 17.40 -5.67
N ASN A 52 0.55 16.56 -5.59
CA ASN A 52 0.44 15.52 -4.57
C ASN A 52 1.57 14.48 -4.69
N HIS A 53 1.89 14.05 -5.90
CA HIS A 53 2.98 13.12 -6.16
C HIS A 53 4.34 13.72 -5.74
N ALA A 54 4.62 14.96 -6.12
CA ALA A 54 5.83 15.67 -5.71
C ALA A 54 5.95 15.81 -4.19
N ARG A 55 4.84 16.13 -3.50
CA ARG A 55 4.79 16.20 -2.04
C ARG A 55 5.10 14.84 -1.39
N TYR A 56 4.54 13.76 -1.95
CA TYR A 56 4.80 12.40 -1.47
C TYR A 56 6.28 12.04 -1.62
N LEU A 57 6.88 12.30 -2.78
CA LEU A 57 8.30 12.01 -3.03
C LEU A 57 9.21 12.74 -2.04
N ARG A 58 9.01 14.04 -1.84
CA ARG A 58 9.78 14.81 -0.85
C ARG A 58 9.67 14.22 0.54
N ARG A 59 8.45 13.92 1.00
CA ARG A 59 8.22 13.33 2.33
C ARG A 59 8.88 11.95 2.46
N LYS A 60 8.86 11.14 1.40
CA LYS A 60 9.53 9.83 1.35
C LYS A 60 11.04 9.99 1.51
N GLU A 61 11.64 10.95 0.81
CA GLU A 61 13.07 11.25 0.91
C GLU A 61 13.47 11.77 2.29
N GLU A 62 12.70 12.71 2.86
CA GLU A 62 12.90 13.22 4.22
C GLU A 62 12.86 12.09 5.27
N LEU A 63 11.88 11.20 5.18
CA LEU A 63 11.76 10.05 6.07
C LEU A 63 12.93 9.08 5.90
N ALA A 64 13.37 8.83 4.67
CA ALA A 64 14.53 7.98 4.40
C ALA A 64 15.81 8.58 4.99
N ALA A 65 16.03 9.89 4.83
CA ALA A 65 17.16 10.61 5.40
C ALA A 65 17.14 10.59 6.93
N ARG A 66 15.98 10.87 7.55
CA ARG A 66 15.81 10.78 9.01
C ARG A 66 16.07 9.36 9.52
N GLY A 67 15.56 8.35 8.83
CA GLY A 67 15.80 6.95 9.18
C GLY A 67 17.28 6.57 9.09
N LYS A 68 18.00 7.07 8.07
CA LYS A 68 19.44 6.89 7.94
C LYS A 68 20.20 7.56 9.10
N ALA A 69 19.93 8.82 9.39
CA ALA A 69 20.57 9.56 10.49
C ALA A 69 20.31 8.91 11.86
N TYR A 70 19.09 8.42 12.11
CA TYR A 70 18.76 7.68 13.32
C TYR A 70 19.58 6.39 13.44
N ARG A 71 19.65 5.60 12.36
CA ARG A 71 20.43 4.36 12.35
C ARG A 71 21.92 4.61 12.57
N GLU A 72 22.47 5.65 11.95
CA GLU A 72 23.90 5.99 12.08
C GLU A 72 24.24 6.44 13.50
N SER A 73 23.48 7.39 14.05
CA SER A 73 23.68 7.89 15.43
C SER A 73 23.47 6.83 16.51
N ASN A 74 22.60 5.84 16.27
CA ASN A 74 22.28 4.80 17.26
C ASN A 74 22.98 3.47 16.98
N ARG A 75 23.81 3.36 15.93
CA ARG A 75 24.42 2.09 15.50
C ARG A 75 25.20 1.41 16.62
N GLU A 76 26.06 2.16 17.28
CA GLU A 76 26.92 1.65 18.36
C GLU A 76 26.11 1.33 19.61
N ARG A 77 25.16 2.21 19.97
CA ARG A 77 24.26 2.00 21.11
C ARG A 77 23.42 0.74 20.94
N GLU A 78 22.83 0.53 19.77
CA GLU A 78 22.07 -0.69 19.48
C GLU A 78 22.96 -1.93 19.45
N ALA A 79 24.16 -1.84 18.87
CA ALA A 79 25.11 -2.95 18.85
C ALA A 79 25.54 -3.34 20.28
N ALA A 80 25.84 -2.35 21.14
CA ALA A 80 26.16 -2.56 22.54
C ALA A 80 24.99 -3.19 23.30
N ARG A 81 23.76 -2.69 23.11
CA ARG A 81 22.55 -3.27 23.72
C ARG A 81 22.35 -4.73 23.30
N LYS A 82 22.49 -5.03 22.01
CA LYS A 82 22.38 -6.40 21.48
C LYS A 82 23.47 -7.32 22.05
N ARG A 83 24.72 -6.84 22.13
CA ARG A 83 25.82 -7.58 22.75
C ARG A 83 25.56 -7.88 24.23
N ALA A 84 25.15 -6.87 25.01
CA ALA A 84 24.83 -7.03 26.43
C ALA A 84 23.71 -8.05 26.64
N TYR A 85 22.63 -7.95 25.86
CA TYR A 85 21.54 -8.93 25.91
C TYR A 85 22.01 -10.34 25.57
N TYR A 86 22.81 -10.51 24.51
CA TYR A 86 23.34 -11.81 24.13
C TYR A 86 24.25 -12.41 25.20
N LEU A 87 25.13 -11.60 25.81
CA LEU A 87 26.01 -12.06 26.88
C LEU A 87 25.21 -12.51 28.11
N ALA A 88 24.18 -11.76 28.51
CA ALA A 88 23.32 -12.11 29.63
C ALA A 88 22.47 -13.37 29.38
N ASN A 89 22.11 -13.66 28.13
CA ASN A 89 21.20 -14.76 27.77
C ASN A 89 21.90 -15.86 26.95
N ARG A 90 23.24 -15.90 26.96
CA ARG A 90 24.03 -16.73 26.04
C ARG A 90 23.66 -18.21 26.12
N GLU A 91 23.51 -18.73 27.33
CA GLU A 91 23.19 -20.15 27.56
C GLU A 91 21.79 -20.50 27.04
N GLN A 92 20.79 -19.65 27.27
CA GLN A 92 19.43 -19.85 26.77
C GLN A 92 19.38 -19.82 25.24
N VAL A 93 20.10 -18.87 24.63
CA VAL A 93 20.20 -18.77 23.16
C VAL A 93 20.87 -20.01 22.57
N LEU A 94 21.96 -20.48 23.16
CA LEU A 94 22.63 -21.70 22.71
C LEU A 94 21.77 -22.96 22.93
N ALA A 95 21.04 -23.05 24.04
CA ALA A 95 20.14 -24.16 24.33
C ALA A 95 18.98 -24.22 23.32
N SER A 96 18.34 -23.08 23.02
CA SER A 96 17.27 -23.01 22.02
C SER A 96 17.77 -23.34 20.61
N GLN A 97 18.97 -22.90 20.22
CA GLN A 97 19.57 -23.26 18.93
C GLN A 97 19.88 -24.75 18.84
N ARG A 98 20.42 -25.35 19.91
CA ARG A 98 20.64 -26.81 19.98
C ARG A 98 19.32 -27.58 19.89
N ALA A 99 18.27 -27.12 20.55
CA ALA A 99 16.95 -27.72 20.48
C ALA A 99 16.38 -27.66 19.04
N ARG A 100 16.42 -26.49 18.40
CA ARG A 100 15.97 -26.31 17.00
C ARG A 100 16.70 -27.21 16.00
N ARG A 101 18.02 -27.39 16.17
CA ARG A 101 18.83 -28.30 15.31
C ARG A 101 18.53 -29.78 15.53
N LYS A 102 17.94 -30.16 16.67
CA LYS A 102 17.58 -31.55 16.97
C LYS A 102 16.16 -31.89 16.50
N THR A 103 15.32 -30.89 16.26
CA THR A 103 13.91 -31.04 15.86
C THR A 103 13.65 -30.82 14.37
N GLY A 104 14.67 -30.46 13.60
CA GLY A 104 14.58 -30.20 12.15
C GLY A 104 15.40 -31.18 11.34
#